data_AF-E1X593-F1
#
_entry.id   AF-E1X593-F1
#
_cell.length_a   1.000
_cell.length_b   1.000
_cell.length_c   1.000
_cell.angle_alpha   90.00
_cell.angle_beta   90.00
_cell.angle_gamma   90.00
#
_symmetry.space_group_name_H-M   'P 1'
#
loop_
_entity.id
_entity.type
_entity.pdbx_description
1 polymer ?
#
loop_
_entity_poly.entity_id
_entity_poly.type
_entity_poly.pdbx_seq_one_letter_code
_entity_poly.pdbx_strand_id
1 'polypeptide(L)'
;MKMKSDIITRKVTEKILIKKCHCCGHILETAKEASKCPSCKKSFLPANYFGKVHAKNSTDFKNLFLSSDELHEEDLIKGINVLW
;
A
#
# COMPACT_ATOMS: atom_id res chain seq x y z
N MET A 1 23.69 24.43 9.11
CA MET A 1 22.59 23.60 9.63
C MET A 1 22.77 22.18 9.10
N LYS A 2 23.17 21.22 9.93
CA LYS A 2 23.37 19.82 9.49
C LYS A 2 22.05 19.07 9.74
N MET A 3 21.30 18.77 8.67
CA MET A 3 20.20 17.81 8.70
C MET A 3 20.80 16.43 9.01
N LYS A 4 20.56 15.93 10.23
CA LYS A 4 20.80 14.53 10.54
C LYS A 4 19.58 13.77 10.04
N SER A 5 19.77 13.05 8.94
CA SER A 5 18.80 12.06 8.48
C SER A 5 18.84 10.91 9.46
N ASP A 6 17.84 10.79 10.33
CA ASP A 6 17.70 9.62 11.19
C ASP A 6 17.43 8.41 10.29
N ILE A 7 18.45 7.56 10.13
CA ILE A 7 18.31 6.29 9.43
C ILE A 7 17.53 5.37 10.37
N ILE A 8 16.24 5.22 10.11
CA ILE A 8 15.38 4.27 10.83
C ILE A 8 15.83 2.86 10.40
N THR A 9 16.60 2.19 11.24
CA THR A 9 16.96 0.78 11.08
C THR A 9 15.71 -0.09 11.27
N ARG A 10 14.99 -0.38 10.19
CA ARG A 10 13.94 -1.40 10.17
C ARG A 10 14.57 -2.79 10.23
N LYS A 11 13.96 -3.71 10.99
CA LYS A 11 14.34 -5.13 10.94
C LYS A 11 14.19 -5.62 9.51
N VAL A 12 15.20 -6.33 9.00
CA VAL A 12 15.35 -6.79 7.61
C VAL A 12 14.25 -7.77 7.14
N THR A 13 13.29 -8.10 8.00
CA THR A 13 12.33 -9.19 7.78
C THR A 13 10.91 -8.76 7.40
N GLU A 14 10.56 -7.47 7.49
CA GLU A 14 9.20 -7.01 7.13
C GLU A 14 9.15 -6.64 5.65
N LYS A 15 8.26 -7.30 4.88
CA LYS A 15 8.05 -6.97 3.47
C LYS A 15 7.59 -5.52 3.38
N ILE A 16 8.05 -4.78 2.38
CA ILE A 16 7.59 -3.42 2.10
C ILE A 16 6.75 -3.44 0.82
N LEU A 17 5.58 -2.82 0.88
CA LEU A 17 4.79 -2.56 -0.32
C LEU A 17 5.23 -1.23 -0.93
N ILE A 18 5.73 -1.30 -2.16
CA ILE A 18 6.02 -0.14 -3.00
C ILE A 18 4.91 -0.03 -4.04
N LYS A 19 4.25 1.14 -4.10
CA LYS A 19 3.11 1.39 -5.00
C LYS A 19 3.27 2.68 -5.78
N LYS A 20 3.09 2.60 -7.08
CA LYS A 20 3.00 3.75 -7.99
C LYS A 20 1.55 4.19 -8.16
N CYS A 21 1.28 5.48 -7.99
CA CYS A 21 -0.04 6.02 -8.29
C CYS A 21 -0.30 5.97 -9.81
N HIS A 22 -1.35 5.26 -10.23
CA HIS A 22 -1.75 5.19 -11.64
C HIS A 22 -2.20 6.54 -12.23
N CYS A 23 -2.54 7.52 -11.38
CA CYS A 23 -3.05 8.81 -11.81
C CYS A 23 -1.95 9.88 -11.90
N CYS A 24 -1.10 10.01 -10.89
CA CYS A 24 -0.06 11.06 -10.85
C CYS A 24 1.38 10.54 -10.84
N GLY A 25 1.59 9.22 -10.85
CA GLY A 25 2.92 8.60 -10.87
C GLY A 25 3.70 8.63 -9.55
N HIS A 26 3.18 9.28 -8.49
CA HIS A 26 3.83 9.31 -7.18
C HIS A 26 4.08 7.89 -6.64
N ILE A 27 5.29 7.63 -6.15
CA ILE A 27 5.70 6.38 -5.53
C ILE A 27 5.51 6.49 -4.02
N LEU A 28 4.85 5.50 -3.42
CA LEU A 28 4.68 5.40 -1.98
C LEU A 28 5.23 4.06 -1.48
N GLU A 29 5.90 4.11 -0.34
CA GLU A 29 6.45 2.95 0.35
C GLU A 29 5.74 2.79 1.69
N THR A 30 5.22 1.61 1.99
CA THR A 30 4.37 1.40 3.16
C THR A 30 4.36 -0.07 3.59
N ALA A 31 4.14 -0.32 4.88
CA ALA A 31 3.91 -1.66 5.43
C ALA A 31 2.43 -2.09 5.34
N LYS A 32 1.53 -1.18 4.92
CA LYS A 32 0.10 -1.45 4.76
C LYS A 32 -0.43 -0.71 3.55
N GLU A 33 -1.32 -1.34 2.78
CA GLU A 33 -1.93 -0.72 1.62
C GLU A 33 -2.53 0.65 1.95
N ALA A 34 -2.16 1.66 1.17
CA ALA A 34 -2.80 2.97 1.23
C ALA A 34 -4.18 2.92 0.57
N SER A 35 -5.17 3.56 1.19
CA SER A 35 -6.51 3.72 0.59
C SER A 35 -6.61 4.87 -0.41
N LYS A 36 -5.68 5.83 -0.34
CA LYS A 36 -5.60 6.99 -1.24
C LYS A 36 -4.16 7.38 -1.53
N CYS A 37 -3.92 8.00 -2.68
CA CYS A 37 -2.63 8.61 -2.98
C CYS A 37 -2.37 9.81 -2.04
N PRO A 38 -1.22 9.89 -1.35
CA PRO A 38 -0.91 11.03 -0.49
C PRO A 38 -0.71 12.32 -1.29
N SER A 39 -0.30 12.21 -2.56
CA SER A 39 -0.10 13.34 -3.49
C SER A 39 -1.43 13.83 -4.10
N CYS A 40 -2.06 13.06 -5.00
CA CYS A 40 -3.25 13.51 -5.74
C CYS A 40 -4.60 13.15 -5.09
N LYS A 41 -4.59 12.50 -3.91
CA LYS A 41 -5.78 12.08 -3.14
C LYS A 41 -6.73 11.09 -3.85
N LYS A 42 -6.37 10.60 -5.05
CA LYS A 42 -7.12 9.56 -5.76
C LYS A 42 -7.23 8.30 -4.90
N SER A 43 -8.43 7.75 -4.81
CA SER A 43 -8.68 6.48 -4.11
C SER A 43 -8.04 5.30 -4.84
N PHE A 44 -7.47 4.39 -4.07
CA PHE A 44 -6.97 3.12 -4.55
C PHE A 44 -8.00 2.01 -4.32
N LEU A 45 -7.94 0.99 -5.16
CA LEU A 45 -8.60 -0.28 -4.88
C LEU A 45 -7.70 -1.12 -3.97
N PRO A 46 -8.26 -1.78 -2.94
CA PRO A 46 -7.52 -2.76 -2.14
C PRO A 46 -7.18 -3.99 -2.98
N ALA A 47 -6.06 -4.66 -2.67
CA ALA A 47 -5.66 -5.91 -3.32
C ALA A 47 -6.69 -7.02 -3.08
N ASN A 48 -7.28 -7.08 -1.87
CA ASN A 48 -8.40 -7.98 -1.57
C ASN A 48 -9.74 -7.46 -2.16
N TYR A 49 -9.79 -7.36 -3.49
CA TYR A 49 -10.97 -6.85 -4.19
C TYR A 49 -12.17 -7.80 -4.10
N PHE A 50 -11.96 -9.12 -4.04
CA PHE A 50 -13.07 -10.07 -3.87
C PHE A 50 -13.75 -9.92 -2.50
N GLY A 51 -13.01 -9.60 -1.42
CA GLY A 51 -13.64 -9.24 -0.14
C GLY A 51 -14.54 -8.01 -0.23
N LYS A 52 -14.27 -7.10 -1.19
CA LYS A 52 -15.02 -5.85 -1.37
C LYS A 52 -16.48 -6.05 -1.75
N VAL A 53 -16.82 -7.06 -2.55
CA VAL A 53 -18.21 -7.27 -2.98
C VAL A 53 -19.12 -7.67 -1.81
N HIS A 54 -18.54 -8.05 -0.68
CA HIS A 54 -19.26 -8.42 0.53
C HIS A 54 -19.17 -7.36 1.64
N ALA A 55 -18.40 -6.27 1.47
CA ALA A 55 -18.31 -5.20 2.45
C ALA A 55 -19.57 -4.32 2.40
N LYS A 56 -20.44 -4.44 3.40
CA LYS A 56 -21.75 -3.77 3.45
C LYS A 56 -21.70 -2.34 4.00
N ASN A 57 -20.59 -1.96 4.64
CA ASN A 57 -20.42 -0.66 5.26
C ASN A 57 -18.97 -0.14 5.11
N SER A 58 -18.76 1.12 5.48
CA SER A 58 -17.47 1.81 5.36
C SER A 58 -16.40 1.30 6.31
N THR A 59 -16.77 0.66 7.43
CA THR A 59 -15.84 0.03 8.38
C THR A 59 -15.28 -1.24 7.77
N ASP A 60 -16.13 -2.10 7.25
CA ASP A 60 -15.74 -3.36 6.59
C ASP A 60 -14.85 -3.08 5.37
N PHE A 61 -15.12 -2.00 4.63
CA PHE A 61 -14.30 -1.59 3.50
C PHE A 61 -12.85 -1.25 3.90
N LYS A 62 -12.63 -0.65 5.07
CA LYS A 62 -11.27 -0.31 5.55
C LYS A 62 -10.45 -1.55 5.87
N ASN A 63 -11.10 -2.66 6.23
CA ASN A 63 -10.43 -3.91 6.57
C ASN A 63 -9.95 -4.68 5.33
N LEU A 64 -10.30 -4.23 4.12
CA LEU A 64 -9.84 -4.85 2.87
C LEU A 64 -8.41 -4.44 2.49
N PHE A 65 -7.88 -3.38 3.08
CA PHE A 65 -6.52 -2.91 2.84
C PHE A 65 -5.57 -3.72 3.71
N LEU A 66 -4.79 -4.60 3.07
CA LEU A 66 -3.96 -5.59 3.73
C LEU A 66 -2.60 -5.01 4.13
N SER A 67 -1.98 -5.65 5.11
CA SER A 67 -0.57 -5.42 5.47
C SER A 67 0.33 -6.10 4.43
N SER A 68 1.56 -5.63 4.25
CA SER A 68 2.51 -6.17 3.27
C SER A 68 2.83 -7.66 3.49
N ASP A 69 2.79 -8.13 4.74
CA ASP A 69 3.00 -9.54 5.07
C ASP A 69 1.82 -10.45 4.68
N GLU A 70 0.62 -9.87 4.54
CA GLU A 70 -0.61 -10.57 4.14
C GLU A 70 -0.78 -10.61 2.61
N LEU A 71 0.04 -9.86 1.87
CA LEU A 71 0.00 -9.80 0.41
C LEU A 71 0.93 -10.84 -0.23
N HIS A 72 0.46 -11.46 -1.30
CA HIS A 72 1.27 -12.29 -2.18
C HIS A 72 1.48 -11.60 -3.53
N GLU A 73 2.56 -11.96 -4.25
CA GLU A 73 2.89 -11.32 -5.53
C GLU A 73 1.78 -11.46 -6.59
N GLU A 74 1.01 -12.55 -6.52
CA GLU A 74 -0.15 -12.82 -7.38
C GLU A 74 -1.32 -11.85 -7.16
N ASP A 75 -1.42 -11.26 -5.97
CA ASP A 75 -2.42 -10.23 -5.64
C ASP A 75 -2.04 -8.86 -6.23
N LEU A 76 -0.79 -8.69 -6.67
CA LEU A 76 -0.26 -7.41 -7.10
C LEU A 76 -0.42 -7.16 -8.59
N ILE A 77 -0.86 -5.94 -8.93
CA ILE A 77 -0.81 -5.46 -10.31
C ILE A 77 0.64 -5.14 -10.67
N LYS A 78 1.23 -5.95 -11.56
CA LYS A 78 2.58 -5.75 -12.10
C LYS A 78 2.74 -4.37 -12.73
N GLY A 79 3.92 -3.76 -12.54
CA GLY A 79 4.23 -2.41 -13.02
C GLY A 79 3.57 -1.28 -12.20
N ILE A 80 2.68 -1.61 -11.25
CA ILE A 80 2.07 -0.65 -10.32
C ILE A 80 2.51 -0.92 -8.88
N ASN A 81 2.58 -2.19 -8.47
CA ASN A 81 2.99 -2.57 -7.12
C ASN A 81 4.17 -3.55 -7.18
N VAL A 82 5.00 -3.50 -6.13
CA VAL A 82 6.07 -4.45 -5.85
C VAL A 82 6.06 -4.73 -4.35
N LEU A 83 6.17 -6.00 -3.96
CA LEU A 83 6.58 -6.39 -2.61
C LEU A 83 8.10 -6.53 -2.62
N TRP A 84 8.76 -5.86 -1.69
CA TRP A 84 10.21 -5.84 -1.54
C TRP A 84 10.61 -6.39 -0.18
#